data_AF-A0A957Z978-F1
#
_entry.id   AF-A0A957Z978-F1
#
_cell.length_a   1.000
_cell.length_b   1.000
_cell.length_c   1.000
_cell.angle_alpha   90.00
_cell.angle_beta   90.00
_cell.angle_gamma   90.00
#
_symmetry.space_group_name_H-M   'P 1'
#
loop_
_entity.id
_entity.type
_entity.pdbx_description
1 polymer ?
#
loop_
_entity_poly.entity_id
_entity_poly.type
_entity_poly.pdbx_seq_one_letter_code
_entity_poly.pdbx_strand_id
1 'polypeptide(L)'
;MAYIGGGPLGAVVRQQRLWLDRVATDIFLDTPAWFLWLQTATHFRYALRSPSYYSLTLRKEKRRGGWYWYAYLKTEAKLHNAYAGRSESLSATRLDAVGQILWAKIRRQAALAHEKKKEAPS
;
A
#
# COMPACT_ATOMS: atom_id res chain seq x y z
N MET A 1 3.71 27.71 9.96
CA MET A 1 3.56 26.91 8.72
C MET A 1 3.96 25.47 9.02
N ALA A 2 2.99 24.60 9.29
CA ALA A 2 3.17 23.15 9.35
C ALA A 2 1.86 22.50 8.89
N TYR A 3 1.85 21.93 7.69
CA TYR A 3 0.72 21.19 7.15
C TYR A 3 0.77 19.76 7.71
N ILE A 4 -0.14 19.44 8.63
CA ILE A 4 -0.41 18.05 9.05
C ILE A 4 -1.27 17.44 7.94
N GLY A 5 -0.77 16.35 7.34
CA GLY A 5 -1.49 15.60 6.32
C GLY A 5 -2.76 14.97 6.88
N GLY A 6 -3.90 15.63 6.69
CA GLY A 6 -5.23 15.07 6.89
C GLY A 6 -5.60 14.15 5.74
N GLY A 7 -5.60 12.84 5.98
CA GLY A 7 -6.44 11.94 5.19
C GLY A 7 -7.86 11.97 5.77
N PRO A 8 -8.92 11.75 4.97
CA PRO A 8 -10.22 11.48 5.55
C PRO A 8 -10.34 9.96 5.82
N LEU A 9 -10.30 9.58 7.10
CA LEU A 9 -11.13 8.47 7.58
C LEU A 9 -12.29 9.14 8.31
N GLY A 10 -13.54 8.85 7.93
CA GLY A 10 -14.66 9.52 8.59
C GLY A 10 -16.05 8.99 8.27
N ALA A 11 -16.35 7.74 8.63
CA ALA A 11 -17.68 7.49 9.21
C ALA A 11 -17.57 7.76 10.71
N VAL A 12 -18.17 8.85 11.19
CA VAL A 12 -18.16 9.25 12.59
C VAL A 12 -19.61 9.31 13.09
N VAL A 13 -19.90 8.57 14.14
CA VAL A 13 -21.18 8.66 14.88
C VAL A 13 -20.99 9.67 16.01
N ARG A 14 -21.72 10.78 15.98
CA ARG A 14 -21.81 11.75 17.08
C ARG A 14 -23.27 12.22 17.22
N GLN A 15 -23.75 12.31 18.47
CA GLN A 15 -25.06 12.89 18.80
C GLN A 15 -26.22 12.28 17.99
N GLN A 16 -26.34 10.95 18.01
CA GLN A 16 -27.46 10.20 17.41
C GLN A 16 -27.67 10.43 15.89
N ARG A 17 -26.66 10.91 15.16
CA ARG A 17 -26.69 11.03 13.69
C ARG A 17 -25.48 10.34 13.06
N LEU A 18 -25.75 9.56 12.00
CA LEU A 18 -24.75 8.89 11.17
C LEU A 18 -24.42 9.74 9.95
N TRP A 19 -23.15 10.10 9.77
CA TRP A 19 -22.66 10.67 8.51
C TRP A 19 -22.25 9.52 7.57
N LEU A 20 -22.97 9.39 6.45
CA LEU A 20 -22.68 8.41 5.41
C LEU A 20 -21.68 9.00 4.41
N ASP A 21 -20.56 8.30 4.20
CA ASP A 21 -19.62 8.51 3.08
C ASP A 21 -20.36 8.09 1.79
N ARG A 22 -21.07 9.04 1.17
CA ARG A 22 -22.15 8.74 0.23
C ARG A 22 -21.59 8.22 -1.10
N VAL A 23 -21.98 6.97 -1.38
CA VAL A 23 -21.68 6.10 -2.52
C VAL A 23 -20.32 5.39 -2.44
N ALA A 24 -20.25 4.35 -1.59
CA ALA A 24 -19.27 3.28 -1.80
C ALA A 24 -19.58 2.58 -3.13
N THR A 25 -19.02 3.08 -4.23
CA THR A 25 -19.02 2.34 -5.49
C THR A 25 -17.92 1.30 -5.40
N ASP A 26 -18.31 0.02 -5.39
CA ASP A 26 -17.37 -1.07 -5.56
C ASP A 26 -16.80 -1.02 -6.99
N ILE A 27 -15.51 -0.70 -7.08
CA ILE A 27 -14.77 -0.79 -8.33
C ILE A 27 -14.02 -2.13 -8.31
N PHE A 28 -14.46 -3.08 -9.14
CA PHE A 28 -13.75 -4.33 -9.30
C PHE A 28 -12.38 -4.08 -9.94
N LEU A 29 -11.35 -4.75 -9.40
CA LEU A 29 -10.01 -4.72 -9.99
C LEU A 29 -10.04 -5.24 -11.42
N ASP A 30 -9.05 -4.83 -12.22
CA ASP A 30 -8.87 -5.25 -13.61
C ASP A 30 -10.02 -4.87 -14.56
N THR A 31 -10.91 -3.98 -14.12
CA THR A 31 -11.97 -3.40 -14.95
C THR A 31 -11.57 -2.05 -15.54
N PRO A 32 -12.23 -1.59 -16.62
CA PRO A 32 -12.02 -0.22 -17.12
C PRO A 32 -12.25 0.85 -16.05
N ALA A 33 -13.23 0.67 -15.16
CA ALA A 33 -13.50 1.58 -14.05
C ALA A 33 -12.31 1.69 -13.09
N TRP A 34 -11.64 0.57 -12.80
CA TRP A 34 -10.40 0.55 -12.01
C TRP A 34 -9.30 1.37 -12.66
N PHE A 35 -9.02 1.14 -13.94
CA PHE A 35 -7.96 1.87 -14.64
C PHE A 35 -8.25 3.36 -14.79
N LEU A 36 -9.51 3.74 -15.02
CA LEU A 36 -9.93 5.14 -15.04
C LEU A 36 -9.73 5.82 -13.68
N TRP A 37 -10.12 5.14 -12.60
CA TRP A 37 -9.91 5.65 -11.24
C TRP A 37 -8.40 5.79 -10.90
N LEU A 38 -7.55 4.86 -11.35
CA LEU A 38 -6.10 4.97 -11.18
C LEU A 38 -5.46 6.18 -11.89
N GLN A 39 -6.17 6.82 -12.83
CA GLN A 39 -5.68 8.05 -13.44
C GLN A 39 -5.78 9.25 -12.50
N THR A 40 -6.82 9.29 -11.66
CA THR A 40 -7.09 10.40 -10.73
C THR A 40 -6.55 10.13 -9.32
N ALA A 41 -6.51 8.86 -8.89
CA ALA A 41 -6.02 8.48 -7.58
C ALA A 41 -4.53 8.79 -7.39
N THR A 42 -4.17 9.28 -6.20
CA THR A 42 -2.76 9.54 -5.81
C THR A 42 -2.21 8.47 -4.86
N HIS A 43 -3.09 7.79 -4.13
CA HIS A 43 -2.74 6.69 -3.24
C HIS A 43 -3.95 5.83 -2.91
N PHE A 44 -3.71 4.57 -2.51
CA PHE A 44 -4.73 3.68 -1.96
C PHE A 44 -4.11 2.58 -1.12
N ARG A 45 -4.94 1.81 -0.40
CA ARG A 45 -4.50 0.67 0.41
C ARG A 45 -4.95 -0.63 -0.24
N TYR A 46 -4.06 -1.61 -0.25
CA TYR A 46 -4.34 -2.95 -0.75
C TYR A 46 -4.11 -3.96 0.37
N ALA A 47 -5.15 -4.65 0.81
CA ALA A 47 -5.03 -5.72 1.78
C ALA A 47 -4.48 -6.96 1.10
N LEU A 48 -3.37 -7.48 1.61
CA LEU A 48 -2.85 -8.74 1.12
C LEU A 48 -3.73 -9.89 1.60
N ARG A 49 -3.85 -10.92 0.76
CA ARG A 49 -4.52 -12.15 1.15
C ARG A 49 -3.62 -12.97 2.09
N SER A 50 -4.26 -13.89 2.82
CA SER A 50 -3.62 -14.90 3.67
C SER A 50 -2.37 -15.50 2.98
N PRO A 51 -1.26 -15.74 3.70
CA PRO A 51 -1.11 -15.84 5.16
C PRO A 51 -0.84 -14.53 5.90
N SER A 52 -0.99 -13.36 5.25
CA SER A 52 -0.61 -12.09 5.86
C SER A 52 -1.79 -11.14 6.07
N TYR A 53 -1.91 -10.56 7.27
CA TYR A 53 -2.91 -9.51 7.59
C TYR A 53 -2.42 -8.10 7.25
N TYR A 54 -1.37 -7.97 6.44
CA TYR A 54 -0.75 -6.70 6.17
C TYR A 54 -1.42 -5.98 5.01
N SER A 55 -1.46 -4.65 5.09
CA SER A 55 -1.90 -3.79 3.99
C SER A 55 -0.72 -3.06 3.38
N LEU A 56 -0.66 -3.06 2.05
CA LEU A 56 0.24 -2.20 1.29
C LEU A 56 -0.39 -0.82 1.15
N THR A 57 0.43 0.22 1.20
CA THR A 57 0.04 1.56 0.73
C THR A 57 0.66 1.77 -0.65
N LEU A 58 -0.18 1.92 -1.66
CA LEU A 58 0.23 2.26 -3.02
C LEU A 58 0.23 3.78 -3.15
N ARG A 59 1.29 4.35 -3.73
CA ARG A 59 1.41 5.79 -3.99
C ARG A 59 1.82 6.03 -5.43
N LYS A 60 1.17 6.99 -6.07
CA LYS A 60 1.49 7.49 -7.41
C LYS A 60 2.56 8.57 -7.27
N GLU A 61 3.69 8.35 -7.93
CA GLU A 61 4.88 9.19 -7.82
C GLU A 61 5.33 9.66 -9.19
N LYS A 62 5.67 10.95 -9.30
CA LYS A 62 6.28 11.51 -10.49
C LYS A 62 7.76 11.18 -10.49
N ARG A 63 8.24 10.46 -11.51
CA ARG A 63 9.66 10.16 -11.73
C ARG A 63 10.07 10.62 -13.13
N ARG A 64 11.37 10.50 -13.44
CA ARG A 64 11.90 10.75 -14.78
C ARG A 64 11.19 9.80 -15.75
N GLY A 65 10.41 10.34 -16.68
CA GLY A 65 9.66 9.55 -17.66
C GLY A 65 8.20 9.21 -17.29
N GLY A 66 7.61 9.83 -16.26
CA GLY A 66 6.16 9.79 -16.05
C GLY A 66 5.71 9.50 -14.62
N TRP A 67 4.44 9.10 -14.49
CA TRP A 67 3.81 8.73 -13.23
C TRP A 67 3.87 7.22 -13.02
N TYR A 68 4.27 6.83 -11.83
CA TYR A 68 4.53 5.44 -11.47
C TYR A 68 3.96 5.11 -10.10
N TRP A 69 3.48 3.89 -9.95
CA TRP A 69 3.02 3.38 -8.67
C TRP A 69 4.15 2.69 -7.93
N TYR A 70 4.28 3.01 -6.65
CA TYR A 70 5.16 2.32 -5.70
C TYR A 70 4.31 1.80 -4.54
N ALA A 71 4.54 0.55 -4.18
CA ALA A 71 3.97 -0.06 -2.98
C ALA A 71 4.91 0.14 -1.80
N TYR A 72 4.32 0.46 -0.66
CA TYR A 72 4.99 0.66 0.62
C TYR A 72 4.41 -0.27 1.66
N LEU A 73 5.29 -0.91 2.44
CA LEU A 73 4.93 -1.75 3.57
C LEU A 73 5.85 -1.41 4.74
N LYS A 74 5.26 -0.95 5.84
CA LYS A 74 5.98 -0.62 7.08
C LYS A 74 6.02 -1.84 7.99
N THR A 75 7.22 -2.23 8.42
CA THR A 75 7.43 -3.15 9.54
C THR A 75 7.93 -2.36 10.76
N GLU A 76 8.02 -3.00 11.92
CA GLU A 76 8.56 -2.38 13.13
C GLU A 76 10.00 -1.89 12.94
N ALA A 77 10.80 -2.62 12.15
CA ALA A 77 12.20 -2.28 11.91
C ALA A 77 12.41 -1.29 10.77
N LYS A 78 11.63 -1.36 9.68
CA LYS A 78 11.91 -0.61 8.45
C LYS A 78 10.70 -0.40 7.54
N LEU A 79 10.74 0.69 6.76
CA LEU A 79 9.88 0.89 5.59
C LEU A 79 10.46 0.16 4.36
N HIS A 80 9.67 -0.74 3.77
CA HIS A 80 10.00 -1.42 2.52
C HIS A 80 9.18 -0.86 1.37
N ASN A 81 9.78 -0.79 0.18
CA ASN A 81 9.07 -0.41 -1.03
C ASN A 81 9.40 -1.30 -2.24
N ALA A 82 8.51 -1.26 -3.22
CA ALA A 82 8.64 -1.96 -4.48
C ALA A 82 7.92 -1.21 -5.60
N TYR A 83 8.52 -1.17 -6.78
CA TYR A 83 7.90 -0.60 -7.97
C TYR A 83 6.69 -1.45 -8.38
N ALA A 84 5.51 -0.84 -8.43
CA ALA A 84 4.25 -1.53 -8.70
C ALA A 84 3.85 -1.46 -10.17
N GLY A 85 4.27 -0.44 -10.91
CA GLY A 85 4.00 -0.34 -12.35
C GLY A 85 3.49 1.04 -12.77
N ARG A 86 2.91 1.12 -13.97
CA ARG A 86 2.10 2.26 -14.41
C ARG A 86 0.62 1.99 -14.12
N SER A 87 -0.23 3.02 -14.23
CA SER A 87 -1.68 2.86 -13.99
C SER A 87 -2.28 1.80 -14.91
N GLU A 88 -1.85 1.73 -16.17
CA GLU A 88 -2.40 0.80 -17.18
C GLU A 88 -2.02 -0.66 -16.92
N SER A 89 -1.03 -0.91 -16.05
CA SER A 89 -0.51 -2.25 -15.75
C SER A 89 -0.75 -2.68 -14.30
N LEU A 90 -1.45 -1.86 -13.50
CA LEU A 90 -1.61 -2.12 -12.07
C LEU A 90 -2.80 -3.03 -11.80
N SER A 91 -2.67 -4.30 -12.19
CA SER A 91 -3.69 -5.32 -12.04
C SER A 91 -3.74 -5.97 -10.65
N ALA A 92 -4.78 -6.74 -10.35
CA ALA A 92 -4.87 -7.56 -9.14
C ALA A 92 -3.66 -8.51 -9.03
N THR A 93 -3.33 -9.22 -10.11
CA THR A 93 -2.15 -10.09 -10.17
C THR A 93 -0.86 -9.33 -9.89
N ARG A 94 -0.73 -8.10 -10.40
CA ARG A 94 0.45 -7.27 -10.15
C ARG A 94 0.54 -6.83 -8.69
N LEU A 95 -0.58 -6.44 -8.07
CA LEU A 95 -0.65 -6.07 -6.66
C LEU A 95 -0.26 -7.25 -5.75
N ASP A 96 -0.77 -8.45 -6.04
CA ASP A 96 -0.41 -9.67 -5.31
C ASP A 96 1.09 -10.00 -5.47
N ALA A 97 1.64 -9.91 -6.69
CA ALA A 97 3.07 -10.15 -6.94
C ALA A 97 3.97 -9.15 -6.20
N VAL A 98 3.59 -7.87 -6.19
CA VAL A 98 4.33 -6.81 -5.47
C VAL A 98 4.29 -7.06 -3.96
N GLY A 99 3.15 -7.52 -3.43
CA GLY A 99 3.02 -7.98 -2.06
C GLY A 99 4.01 -9.10 -1.72
N GLN A 100 4.08 -10.13 -2.56
CA GLN A 100 5.01 -11.25 -2.37
C GLN A 100 6.49 -10.80 -2.39
N ILE A 101 6.85 -9.87 -3.28
CA ILE A 101 8.20 -9.29 -3.34
C ILE A 101 8.54 -8.58 -2.02
N LEU A 102 7.63 -7.75 -1.51
CA LEU A 102 7.83 -7.04 -0.24
C LEU A 102 7.97 -8.02 0.93
N TRP A 103 7.15 -9.07 0.95
CA TRP A 103 7.24 -10.14 1.94
C TRP A 103 8.56 -10.89 1.92
N ALA A 104 9.07 -11.23 0.75
CA ALA A 104 10.37 -11.85 0.61
C ALA A 104 11.49 -10.94 1.15
N LYS A 105 11.44 -9.62 0.86
CA LYS A 105 12.39 -8.64 1.40
C LYS A 105 12.33 -8.59 2.93
N ILE A 106 11.14 -8.57 3.52
CA ILE A 106 10.95 -8.54 4.98
C ILE A 106 11.54 -9.79 5.61
N ARG A 107 11.21 -10.99 5.12
CA ARG A 107 11.72 -12.26 5.65
C ARG A 107 13.24 -12.35 5.56
N ARG A 108 13.82 -11.92 4.44
CA ARG A 108 15.28 -11.88 4.26
C ARG A 108 15.94 -10.94 5.28
N GLN A 109 15.36 -9.76 5.50
CA GLN A 109 15.91 -8.81 6.47
C GLN A 109 15.81 -9.34 7.91
N ALA A 110 14.69 -9.99 8.27
CA ALA A 110 14.54 -10.63 9.58
C ALA A 110 15.62 -11.71 9.80
N ALA A 111 15.86 -12.58 8.81
CA ALA A 111 16.90 -13.61 8.90
C ALA A 111 18.30 -13.01 9.11
N LEU A 112 18.67 -11.99 8.35
CA LEU A 112 19.97 -11.29 8.49
C LEU A 112 20.12 -10.59 9.85
N ALA A 113 19.04 -10.08 10.43
CA ALA A 113 19.07 -9.48 11.76
C ALA A 113 19.25 -10.53 12.86
N HIS A 114 18.63 -11.71 12.71
CA HIS A 114 18.82 -12.83 13.64
C HIS A 114 20.24 -13.39 13.62
N GLU A 115 20.89 -13.45 12.45
CA GLU A 115 22.27 -13.93 12.30
C GLU A 115 23.28 -13.01 12.98
N LYS A 116 23.20 -11.68 12.74
CA LYS A 116 24.07 -10.69 13.40
C LYS A 116 23.95 -10.70 14.93
N LYS A 117 22.78 -11.01 15.47
CA LYS A 117 22.57 -11.09 16.93
C LYS A 117 23.25 -12.33 17.54
N LYS A 118 23.50 -13.39 16.75
CA LYS A 118 24.22 -14.60 17.22
C LYS A 118 25.74 -14.45 17.19
N GLU A 119 26.28 -13.54 16.37
CA GLU A 119 27.73 -13.35 16.19
C GLU A 119 28.35 -12.27 17.10
N ALA A 120 27.55 -11.49 17.83
CA ALA A 120 28.07 -10.54 18.81
C ALA A 120 28.54 -11.30 20.08
N PRO A 121 29.83 -11.22 20.46
CA PRO A 121 30.33 -11.91 21.65
C PRO A 121 29.75 -11.28 22.92
N SER A 122 29.47 -12.16 23.89
CA SER A 122 29.06 -11.81 25.26
C SER A 122 30.17 -11.14 26.04
#